data_AF-A0A378LQ76-F1
#
_entry.id   AF-A0A378LQ76-F1
#
_cell.length_a   1.000
_cell.length_b   1.000
_cell.length_c   1.000
_cell.angle_alpha   90.00
_cell.angle_beta   90.00
_cell.angle_gamma   90.00
#
_symmetry.space_group_name_H-M   'P 1'
#
loop_
_entity.id
_entity.type
_entity.pdbx_description
1 polymer ?
#
loop_
_entity_poly.entity_id
_entity_poly.type
_entity_poly.pdbx_seq_one_letter_code
_entity_poly.pdbx_strand_id
1 'polypeptide(L)'
;MLRHSIIYLALSILVVLFAKYAHLIIVYVDMFFTYINLKLTPIFSQTGWGLVIRKILVLVLLPVIITAIPALIYRFIKGGTMPHFIAITWIIWTIVVLSDILVQ
;
A
#
# COMPACT_ATOMS: atom_id res chain seq x y z
N MET A 1 17.57 1.72 -33.24
CA MET A 1 16.09 1.77 -33.35
C MET A 1 15.46 0.40 -33.07
N LEU A 2 15.66 -0.62 -33.93
CA LEU A 2 15.04 -1.96 -33.81
C LEU A 2 15.24 -2.67 -32.45
N ARG A 3 16.44 -2.60 -31.84
CA ARG A 3 16.70 -3.20 -30.51
C ARG A 3 15.82 -2.62 -29.40
N HIS A 4 15.57 -1.31 -29.42
CA HIS A 4 14.73 -0.67 -28.41
C HIS A 4 13.26 -1.01 -28.63
N SER A 5 12.80 -1.05 -29.89
CA SER A 5 11.45 -1.49 -30.24
C SER A 5 11.16 -2.92 -29.78
N ILE A 6 12.11 -3.84 -29.90
CA ILE A 6 11.96 -5.23 -29.41
C ILE A 6 11.86 -5.26 -27.87
N ILE A 7 12.65 -4.45 -27.17
CA ILE A 7 12.59 -4.36 -25.69
C ILE A 7 11.23 -3.80 -25.23
N TYR A 8 10.73 -2.74 -25.86
CA TYR A 8 9.41 -2.19 -25.54
C TYR A 8 8.28 -3.19 -25.82
N LEU A 9 8.38 -3.95 -26.91
CA LEU A 9 7.39 -4.97 -27.26
C LEU A 9 7.41 -6.14 -26.27
N ALA A 10 8.60 -6.57 -25.85
CA ALA A 10 8.73 -7.58 -24.80
C ALA A 10 8.16 -7.08 -23.46
N LEU A 11 8.47 -5.84 -23.07
CA LEU A 11 7.93 -5.21 -21.86
C LEU A 11 6.40 -5.08 -21.92
N SER A 12 5.80 -4.69 -23.05
CA SER A 12 4.35 -4.58 -23.17
C SER A 12 3.65 -5.94 -23.02
N ILE A 13 4.20 -6.99 -23.63
CA ILE A 13 3.68 -8.36 -23.46
C ILE A 13 3.78 -8.77 -21.99
N LEU A 14 4.92 -8.48 -21.36
CA LEU A 14 5.15 -8.80 -19.95
C LEU A 14 4.12 -8.11 -19.05
N VAL A 15 3.85 -6.82 -19.27
CA VAL A 15 2.80 -6.08 -18.53
C VAL A 15 1.42 -6.72 -18.71
N VAL A 16 1.04 -7.11 -19.92
CA VAL A 16 -0.26 -7.76 -20.18
C VAL A 16 -0.37 -9.11 -19.49
N LEU A 17 0.70 -9.93 -19.52
CA LEU A 17 0.72 -11.22 -18.82
C LEU A 17 0.60 -11.05 -17.30
N PHE A 18 1.23 -10.01 -16.75
CA PHE A 18 1.17 -9.73 -15.31
C PHE A 18 -0.03 -8.89 -14.88
N ALA A 19 -0.84 -8.35 -15.81
CA ALA A 19 -1.96 -7.47 -15.50
C ALA A 19 -2.96 -8.12 -14.53
N LYS A 20 -3.26 -9.41 -14.72
CA LYS A 20 -4.13 -10.16 -13.80
C LYS A 20 -3.55 -10.21 -12.38
N TYR A 21 -2.25 -10.46 -12.24
CA TYR A 21 -1.58 -10.50 -10.93
C TYR A 21 -1.48 -9.12 -10.30
N ALA A 22 -1.23 -8.07 -11.08
CA ALA A 22 -1.21 -6.69 -10.62
C ALA A 22 -2.58 -6.27 -10.04
N HIS A 23 -3.68 -6.56 -10.77
CA HIS A 23 -5.03 -6.33 -10.26
C HIS A 23 -5.29 -7.12 -8.97
N LEU A 24 -4.85 -8.37 -8.92
CA LEU A 24 -5.07 -9.24 -7.77
C LEU A 24 -4.35 -8.70 -6.51
N ILE A 25 -3.14 -8.16 -6.68
CA ILE A 25 -2.41 -7.44 -5.61
C ILE A 25 -3.20 -6.21 -5.15
N ILE A 26 -3.68 -5.40 -6.09
CA ILE A 26 -4.46 -4.19 -5.79
C ILE A 26 -5.70 -4.53 -4.94
N VAL A 27 -6.45 -5.57 -5.32
CA VAL A 27 -7.64 -6.04 -4.57
C VAL A 27 -7.26 -6.53 -3.18
N TYR A 28 -6.17 -7.26 -3.01
CA TYR A 28 -5.77 -7.70 -1.68
C TYR A 28 -5.31 -6.56 -0.79
N VAL A 29 -4.64 -5.54 -1.34
CA VAL A 29 -4.28 -4.34 -0.59
C VAL A 29 -5.54 -3.61 -0.11
N ASP A 30 -6.52 -3.40 -1.01
CA ASP A 30 -7.80 -2.79 -0.64
C ASP A 30 -8.55 -3.63 0.40
N MET A 31 -8.61 -4.95 0.22
CA MET A 31 -9.26 -5.87 1.17
C MET A 31 -8.61 -5.78 2.56
N PHE A 32 -7.28 -5.70 2.63
CA PHE A 32 -6.55 -5.51 3.87
C PHE A 32 -6.87 -4.16 4.52
N PHE A 33 -6.88 -3.09 3.73
CA PHE A 33 -7.25 -1.75 4.20
C PHE A 33 -8.69 -1.74 4.76
N THR A 34 -9.64 -2.31 4.03
CA THR A 34 -11.04 -2.45 4.44
C THR A 34 -11.17 -3.28 5.72
N TYR A 35 -10.44 -4.40 5.82
CA TYR A 35 -10.41 -5.23 7.01
C TYR A 35 -9.99 -4.45 8.26
N ILE A 36 -8.90 -3.68 8.18
CA ILE A 36 -8.42 -2.86 9.30
C ILE A 36 -9.42 -1.76 9.64
N ASN A 37 -10.00 -1.11 8.62
CA ASN A 37 -11.00 -0.07 8.78
C ASN A 37 -12.26 -0.61 9.51
N LEU A 38 -12.70 -1.82 9.17
CA LEU A 38 -13.81 -2.50 9.85
C LEU A 38 -13.45 -2.86 11.31
N LYS A 39 -12.22 -3.32 11.57
CA LYS A 39 -11.76 -3.61 12.95
C LYS A 39 -11.71 -2.37 13.84
N LEU A 40 -11.50 -1.19 13.27
CA LEU A 40 -11.54 0.08 14.00
C LEU A 40 -12.96 0.62 14.20
N THR A 41 -13.98 0.01 13.61
CA THR A 41 -15.39 0.42 13.77
C THR A 41 -15.87 0.56 15.21
N PRO A 42 -15.49 -0.30 16.18
CA PRO A 42 -15.92 -0.14 17.56
C PRO A 42 -15.36 1.11 18.26
N ILE A 43 -14.24 1.66 17.75
CA ILE A 43 -13.52 2.78 18.36
C ILE A 43 -14.06 4.13 17.84
N PHE A 44 -14.66 4.15 16.65
CA PHE A 44 -15.17 5.37 16.01
C PHE A 44 -16.70 5.30 15.84
N SER A 45 -17.36 6.47 15.83
CA SER A 45 -18.79 6.55 15.53
C SER A 45 -19.10 5.92 14.16
N GLN A 46 -20.16 5.11 14.10
CA GLN A 46 -20.61 4.44 12.88
C GLN A 46 -21.29 5.39 11.89
N THR A 47 -21.57 6.64 12.26
CA THR A 47 -22.34 7.59 11.45
C THR A 47 -21.62 8.92 11.24
N GLY A 48 -21.89 9.54 10.09
CA GLY A 48 -21.43 10.87 9.73
C GLY A 48 -19.91 10.99 9.65
N TRP A 49 -19.36 12.01 10.32
CA TRP A 49 -17.93 12.34 10.32
C TRP A 49 -17.03 11.25 10.90
N GLY A 50 -17.55 10.38 11.77
CA GLY A 50 -16.77 9.29 12.36
C GLY A 50 -16.22 8.30 11.33
N LEU A 51 -16.99 8.04 10.28
CA LEU A 51 -16.59 7.14 9.19
C LEU A 51 -15.47 7.74 8.34
N VAL A 52 -15.59 9.03 7.99
CA VAL A 52 -14.60 9.76 7.20
C VAL A 52 -13.28 9.89 7.96
N ILE A 53 -13.33 10.31 9.22
CA ILE A 53 -12.16 10.46 10.07
C ILE A 53 -11.45 9.11 10.26
N ARG A 54 -12.21 8.03 10.50
CA ARG A 54 -11.65 6.68 10.60
C ARG A 54 -10.92 6.27 9.31
N LYS A 55 -11.54 6.47 8.13
CA LYS A 55 -10.93 6.12 6.84
C LYS A 55 -9.61 6.89 6.63
N ILE A 56 -9.60 8.21 6.92
CA ILE A 56 -8.39 9.04 6.82
C ILE A 56 -7.31 8.58 7.79
N LEU A 57 -7.66 8.31 9.05
CA LEU A 57 -6.69 7.85 10.05
C LEU A 57 -6.06 6.51 9.66
N VAL A 58 -6.86 5.55 9.17
CA VAL A 58 -6.32 4.28 8.68
C VAL A 58 -5.40 4.52 7.48
N LEU A 59 -5.80 5.37 6.54
CA LEU A 59 -5.01 5.65 5.34
C LEU A 59 -3.63 6.23 5.66
N VAL A 60 -3.56 7.10 6.69
CA VAL A 60 -2.30 7.73 7.11
C VAL A 60 -1.47 6.82 8.02
N LEU A 61 -2.09 6.16 9.00
CA LEU A 61 -1.37 5.39 10.02
C LEU A 61 -0.94 4.00 9.54
N LEU A 62 -1.73 3.35 8.68
CA LEU A 62 -1.47 1.99 8.26
C LEU A 62 -0.10 1.82 7.56
N PRO A 63 0.30 2.68 6.60
CA PRO A 63 1.64 2.59 6.00
C PRO A 63 2.77 2.82 7.01
N VAL A 64 2.57 3.71 7.98
CA VAL A 64 3.55 3.97 9.05
C VAL A 64 3.71 2.72 9.92
N ILE A 65 2.60 2.07 10.30
CA ILE A 65 2.63 0.85 11.11
C ILE A 65 3.30 -0.29 10.34
N ILE A 66 2.94 -0.49 9.06
CA ILE A 66 3.53 -1.53 8.20
C ILE A 66 5.04 -1.33 8.08
N THR A 67 5.50 -0.10 7.89
CA THR A 67 6.93 0.22 7.79
C THR A 67 7.65 0.22 9.13
N ALA A 68 6.96 0.50 10.23
CA ALA A 68 7.53 0.44 11.57
C ALA A 68 7.96 -0.98 11.95
N ILE A 69 7.25 -2.02 11.50
CA ILE A 69 7.60 -3.42 11.79
C ILE A 69 9.04 -3.76 11.33
N PRO A 70 9.39 -3.64 10.03
CA PRO A 70 10.76 -3.90 9.59
C PRO A 70 11.77 -2.89 10.15
N ALA A 71 11.37 -1.64 10.39
CA ALA A 71 12.24 -0.64 10.98
C ALA A 71 12.64 -0.98 12.43
N LEU A 72 11.70 -1.50 13.23
CA LEU A 72 11.96 -1.97 14.59
C LEU A 72 12.82 -3.23 14.58
N ILE A 73 12.57 -4.16 13.66
CA ILE A 73 13.44 -5.35 13.48
C ILE A 73 14.87 -4.92 13.13
N TYR A 74 15.01 -3.98 12.18
CA TYR A 74 16.32 -3.42 11.81
C TYR A 74 17.02 -2.79 13.00
N ARG A 75 16.29 -1.98 13.78
CA ARG A 75 16.83 -1.32 14.96
C ARG A 75 17.23 -2.32 16.05
N PHE A 76 16.49 -3.40 16.23
CA PHE A 76 16.83 -4.44 17.19
C PHE A 76 18.12 -5.19 16.81
N ILE A 77 18.30 -5.51 15.52
CA ILE A 77 19.46 -6.28 15.04
C ILE A 77 20.71 -5.40 14.88
N LYS A 78 20.55 -4.19 14.33
CA LYS A 78 21.66 -3.29 13.96
C LYS A 78 21.85 -2.09 14.89
N GLY A 79 20.96 -1.86 15.85
CA GLY A 79 21.05 -0.75 16.82
C GLY A 79 20.75 0.65 16.26
N GLY A 80 20.73 0.83 14.92
CA GLY A 80 20.53 2.12 14.26
C GLY A 80 19.11 2.33 13.71
N THR A 81 18.83 3.55 13.25
CA THR A 81 17.58 3.88 12.53
C THR A 81 17.62 3.31 11.11
N MET A 82 16.51 2.73 10.65
CA MET A 82 16.41 2.19 9.30
C MET A 82 16.56 3.32 8.26
N PRO A 83 17.50 3.19 7.29
CA PRO A 83 17.64 4.17 6.22
C PRO A 83 16.39 4.15 5.33
N HIS A 84 16.02 5.31 4.78
CA HIS A 84 14.87 5.48 3.88
C HIS A 84 13.49 5.11 4.48
N PHE A 85 13.35 5.09 5.81
CA PHE A 85 12.06 4.82 6.47
C PHE A 85 10.90 5.60 5.84
N ILE A 86 11.04 6.92 5.77
CA ILE A 86 10.00 7.81 5.25
C ILE A 86 9.67 7.52 3.77
N ALA A 87 10.68 7.24 2.95
CA ALA A 87 10.47 6.94 1.53
C ALA A 87 9.69 5.63 1.35
N ILE A 88 10.02 4.59 2.11
CA ILE A 88 9.29 3.33 2.08
C ILE A 88 7.86 3.55 2.57
N THR A 89 7.65 4.34 3.63
CA THR A 89 6.32 4.67 4.14
C THR A 89 5.48 5.34 3.06
N TRP A 90 6.04 6.32 2.33
CA TRP A 90 5.36 7.00 1.22
C TRP A 90 5.06 6.06 0.04
N ILE A 91 5.96 5.14 -0.29
CA ILE A 91 5.72 4.13 -1.33
C ILE A 91 4.53 3.24 -0.94
N ILE A 92 4.52 2.72 0.28
CA ILE A 92 3.42 1.89 0.78
C ILE A 92 2.12 2.70 0.83
N TRP A 93 2.17 3.95 1.31
CA TRP A 93 1.02 4.84 1.31
C TRP A 93 0.45 5.04 -0.09
N THR A 94 1.30 5.30 -1.08
CA THR A 94 0.89 5.48 -2.48
C THR A 94 0.22 4.23 -3.02
N ILE A 95 0.76 3.05 -2.73
CA ILE A 95 0.16 1.77 -3.14
C ILE A 95 -1.23 1.61 -2.51
N VAL A 96 -1.38 1.88 -1.21
CA VAL A 96 -2.67 1.76 -0.52
C VAL A 96 -3.71 2.74 -1.09
N VAL A 97 -3.32 4.01 -1.29
CA VAL A 97 -4.20 5.05 -1.85
C VAL A 97 -4.64 4.68 -3.27
N LEU A 98 -3.69 4.30 -4.13
CA LEU A 98 -4.02 3.89 -5.49
C LEU A 98 -4.92 2.67 -5.50
N SER A 99 -4.69 1.70 -4.62
CA SER A 99 -5.55 0.52 -4.54
C SER A 99 -6.98 0.87 -4.09
N ASP A 100 -7.16 1.71 -3.06
CA ASP A 100 -8.50 2.14 -2.60
C ASP A 100 -9.24 2.92 -3.71
N ILE A 101 -8.54 3.72 -4.51
CA ILE A 101 -9.13 4.48 -5.62
C ILE A 101 -9.44 3.58 -6.83
N LEU A 102 -8.57 2.61 -7.14
CA LEU A 102 -8.70 1.77 -8.35
C LEU A 102 -9.73 0.63 -8.19
N VAL A 103 -10.00 0.19 -6.96
CA VAL A 103 -10.98 -0.87 -6.67
C VAL A 103 -12.40 -0.31 -6.51
N GLN A 104 -12.54 0.94 -6.06
CA GLN A 104 -13.82 1.66 -6.00
C GLN A 104 -14.42 1.93 -7.39
#